data_AF-A0A4R3MNR4-F1
#
_entry.id   AF-A0A4R3MNR4-F1
#
_cell.length_a   1.000
_cell.length_b   1.000
_cell.length_c   1.000
_cell.angle_alpha   90.00
_cell.angle_beta   90.00
_cell.angle_gamma   90.00
#
_symmetry.space_group_name_H-M   'P 1'
#
loop_
_entity.id
_entity.type
_entity.pdbx_description
1 polymer ?
#
loop_
_entity_poly.entity_id
_entity_poly.type
_entity_poly.pdbx_seq_one_letter_code
_entity_poly.pdbx_strand_id
1 'polypeptide(L)'
;MNEIKVDNKKRKFDIGNLIYVALIIVVLLFGMNRLGITQGFLAGTNTDTMRQLGLEYYMDHYGEQVGAEEPEAVIRNFGCHREIHIYEGDQLKIRLSFFNGRVSEI
;
A
#
# COMPACT_ATOMS: atom_id res chain seq x y z
N MET A 1 16.30 -52.66 -32.41
CA MET A 1 15.18 -52.65 -31.43
C MET A 1 15.76 -52.08 -30.15
N ASN A 2 15.48 -50.81 -29.83
CA ASN A 2 16.07 -50.13 -28.66
C ASN A 2 15.05 -50.09 -27.53
N GLU A 3 15.36 -50.75 -26.42
CA GLU A 3 14.56 -50.68 -25.19
C GLU A 3 14.74 -49.30 -24.55
N ILE A 4 13.65 -48.54 -24.49
CA ILE A 4 13.59 -47.29 -23.72
C ILE A 4 13.39 -47.69 -22.24
N LYS A 5 14.47 -47.67 -21.46
CA LYS A 5 14.37 -47.77 -19.99
C LYS A 5 13.76 -46.48 -19.46
N VAL A 6 12.46 -46.52 -19.17
CA VAL A 6 11.77 -45.44 -18.46
C VAL A 6 12.16 -45.52 -16.99
N ASP A 7 13.15 -44.72 -16.62
CA ASP A 7 13.67 -44.64 -15.26
C ASP A 7 12.67 -43.86 -14.39
N ASN A 8 11.80 -44.60 -13.69
CA ASN A 8 10.74 -44.03 -12.87
C ASN A 8 11.30 -43.63 -11.50
N LYS A 9 12.14 -42.60 -11.50
CA LYS A 9 12.83 -42.06 -10.32
C LYS A 9 11.79 -41.36 -9.44
N LYS A 10 11.17 -42.11 -8.52
CA LYS A 10 10.29 -41.56 -7.48
C LYS A 10 11.08 -40.48 -6.72
N ARG A 11 10.76 -39.21 -6.96
CA ARG A 11 11.25 -38.08 -6.16
C ARG A 11 10.80 -38.32 -4.73
N LYS A 12 11.70 -38.80 -3.88
CA LYS A 12 11.49 -38.81 -2.43
C LYS A 12 11.39 -37.34 -2.04
N PHE A 13 10.18 -36.89 -1.71
CA PHE A 13 10.00 -35.58 -1.11
C PHE A 13 10.80 -35.58 0.19
N ASP A 14 11.89 -34.83 0.21
CA ASP A 14 12.73 -34.69 1.38
C ASP A 14 11.98 -33.83 2.39
N ILE A 15 11.36 -34.51 3.37
CA ILE A 15 10.57 -33.88 4.43
C ILE A 15 11.43 -32.88 5.22
N GLY A 16 12.74 -33.11 5.32
CA GLY A 16 13.66 -32.18 5.95
C GLY A 16 13.76 -30.86 5.18
N ASN A 17 13.87 -30.93 3.86
CA ASN A 17 13.85 -29.74 3.01
C ASN A 17 12.50 -29.02 3.06
N LEU A 18 11.38 -29.74 3.16
CA LEU A 18 10.05 -29.12 3.27
C LEU A 18 9.92 -28.31 4.57
N ILE A 19 10.38 -28.85 5.69
CA ILE A 19 10.38 -28.16 6.98
C ILE A 19 11.28 -26.92 6.93
N TYR A 20 12.45 -27.02 6.32
CA TYR A 20 13.37 -25.89 6.18
C TYR A 20 12.78 -24.76 5.33
N VAL A 21 12.15 -25.09 4.20
CA VAL A 21 11.45 -24.12 3.35
C VAL A 21 10.29 -23.47 4.09
N ALA A 22 9.48 -24.24 4.83
CA ALA A 22 8.38 -23.68 5.62
C ALA A 22 8.88 -22.71 6.69
N LEU A 23 10.01 -23.01 7.33
CA LEU A 23 10.60 -22.18 8.39
C LEU A 23 11.14 -20.85 7.82
N ILE A 24 11.77 -20.88 6.64
CA ILE A 24 12.18 -19.67 5.92
C ILE A 24 10.96 -18.79 5.58
N ILE A 25 9.88 -19.39 5.07
CA ILE A 25 8.67 -18.66 4.74
C ILE A 25 8.10 -17.98 5.98
N VAL A 26 8.04 -18.67 7.13
CA VAL A 26 7.55 -18.08 8.39
C VAL A 26 8.42 -16.92 8.85
N VAL A 27 9.75 -17.04 8.78
CA VAL A 27 10.68 -15.94 9.14
C VAL A 27 10.49 -14.73 8.23
N LEU A 28 10.33 -14.95 6.91
CA LEU A 28 10.05 -13.88 5.96
C LEU A 28 8.72 -13.19 6.26
N LEU A 29 7.65 -13.95 6.54
CA LEU A 29 6.34 -13.40 6.89
C LEU A 29 6.38 -12.60 8.20
N PHE A 30 7.11 -13.08 9.21
CA PHE A 30 7.28 -12.36 10.48
C PHE A 30 8.12 -11.09 10.30
N GLY A 31 9.16 -11.14 9.47
CA GLY A 31 9.98 -9.98 9.11
C GLY A 31 9.18 -8.91 8.36
N MET A 32 8.33 -9.31 7.40
CA MET A 32 7.46 -8.41 6.65
C MET A 32 6.43 -7.70 7.54
N ASN A 33 5.83 -8.41 8.51
CA ASN A 33 4.88 -7.82 9.45
C ASN A 33 5.54 -6.84 10.43
N ARG A 34 6.79 -7.09 10.85
CA ARG A 34 7.51 -6.19 11.76
C ARG A 34 8.03 -4.92 11.08
N LEU A 35 8.32 -4.99 9.78
CA LEU A 35 8.84 -3.87 9.00
C LEU A 35 7.75 -3.02 8.31
N GLY A 36 6.47 -3.28 8.58
CA GLY A 36 5.35 -2.52 7.98
C GLY A 36 5.21 -2.68 6.46
N ILE A 37 5.93 -3.64 5.85
CA ILE A 37 5.94 -3.87 4.40
C ILE A 37 4.55 -4.36 3.92
N THR A 38 3.79 -5.00 4.80
CA THR A 38 2.40 -5.41 4.55
C THR A 38 1.44 -4.23 4.40
N GLN A 39 1.70 -3.07 5.01
CA GLN A 39 0.87 -1.87 4.84
C GLN A 39 1.12 -1.19 3.48
N GLY A 40 2.36 -1.23 2.97
CA GLY A 40 2.71 -0.62 1.67
C GLY A 40 2.18 -1.40 0.46
N PHE A 41 1.96 -2.71 0.57
CA PHE A 41 1.50 -3.56 -0.55
C PHE A 41 -0.03 -3.67 -0.65
N LEU A 42 -0.75 -3.46 0.46
CA LEU A 42 -2.22 -3.40 0.51
C LEU A 42 -2.77 -1.98 0.40
N ALA A 43 -1.92 -0.96 0.31
CA ALA A 43 -2.28 0.37 -0.16
C ALA A 43 -2.56 0.35 -1.68
N GLY A 44 -3.44 -0.57 -2.09
CA GLY A 44 -4.26 -0.38 -3.27
C GLY A 44 -4.85 1.01 -3.17
N THR A 45 -4.89 1.70 -4.29
CA THR A 45 -5.25 3.10 -4.43
C THR A 45 -6.74 3.36 -4.13
N ASN A 46 -7.16 3.03 -2.92
CA ASN A 46 -8.51 3.16 -2.46
C ASN A 46 -8.74 4.65 -2.17
N THR A 47 -9.79 5.19 -2.77
CA THR A 47 -10.14 6.61 -2.66
C THR A 47 -10.24 7.05 -1.20
N ASP A 48 -10.72 6.17 -0.32
CA ASP A 48 -10.85 6.43 1.11
C ASP A 48 -9.50 6.58 1.82
N THR A 49 -8.51 5.76 1.44
CA THR A 49 -7.14 5.87 1.98
C THR A 49 -6.48 7.17 1.52
N MET A 50 -6.70 7.60 0.27
CA MET A 50 -6.19 8.90 -0.21
C MET A 50 -6.84 10.07 0.52
N ARG A 51 -8.16 10.03 0.76
CA ARG A 51 -8.87 11.07 1.51
C ARG A 51 -8.31 11.19 2.92
N GLN A 52 -8.14 10.06 3.60
CA GLN A 52 -7.60 10.03 4.95
C GLN A 52 -6.18 10.61 5.01
N LEU A 53 -5.29 10.17 4.11
CA LEU A 53 -3.91 10.69 4.03
C LEU A 53 -3.86 12.18 3.71
N GLY A 54 -4.78 12.68 2.89
CA GLY A 54 -4.89 14.09 2.58
C GLY A 54 -5.34 14.94 3.76
N LEU A 55 -6.35 14.47 4.51
CA LEU A 55 -6.81 15.14 5.72
C LEU A 55 -5.73 15.12 6.80
N GLU A 56 -5.07 13.98 7.01
CA GLU A 56 -3.95 13.86 7.95
C GLU A 56 -2.83 14.84 7.60
N TYR A 57 -2.42 14.90 6.33
CA TYR A 57 -1.43 15.88 5.87
C TYR A 57 -1.87 17.32 6.17
N TYR A 58 -3.13 17.65 5.86
CA TYR A 58 -3.66 19.00 6.09
C TYR A 58 -3.71 19.36 7.57
N MET A 59 -4.16 18.44 8.42
CA MET A 59 -4.24 18.67 9.87
C MET A 59 -2.84 18.84 10.48
N ASP A 60 -1.87 18.05 10.06
CA ASP A 60 -0.49 18.14 10.57
C ASP A 60 0.19 19.47 10.20
N HIS A 61 -0.16 20.06 9.04
CA HIS A 61 0.48 21.28 8.54
C HIS A 61 -0.33 22.56 8.83
N TYR A 62 -1.65 22.45 8.95
CA TYR A 62 -2.58 23.59 8.98
C TYR A 62 -3.69 23.48 10.03
N GLY A 63 -3.80 22.37 10.77
CA GLY A 63 -4.97 21.99 11.58
C GLY A 63 -5.23 22.80 12.85
N GLU A 64 -4.46 23.85 13.15
CA GLU A 64 -4.65 24.70 14.33
C GLU A 64 -5.24 26.09 13.99
N GLN A 65 -6.28 26.13 13.14
CA GLN A 65 -6.99 27.39 12.86
C GLN A 65 -8.28 27.52 13.69
N VAL A 66 -8.26 28.41 14.67
CA VAL A 66 -9.42 28.72 15.52
C VAL A 66 -10.54 29.30 14.66
N GLY A 67 -11.67 28.60 14.58
CA GLY A 67 -12.85 29.02 13.83
C GLY A 67 -12.90 28.56 12.37
N ALA A 68 -11.97 27.69 11.94
CA ALA A 68 -12.05 27.03 10.64
C ALA A 68 -13.21 26.01 10.61
N GLU A 69 -13.87 25.92 9.46
CA GLU A 69 -14.87 24.88 9.19
C GLU A 69 -14.18 23.51 9.06
N GLU A 70 -14.92 22.42 9.28
CA GLU A 70 -14.36 21.07 9.14
C GLU A 70 -13.87 20.85 7.69
N PRO A 71 -12.59 20.51 7.48
CA PRO A 71 -12.07 20.37 6.14
C PRO A 71 -12.55 19.07 5.48
N GLU A 72 -12.90 19.15 4.20
CA GLU A 72 -13.33 18.02 3.39
C GLU A 72 -12.27 17.67 2.33
N ALA A 73 -11.94 16.38 2.21
CA ALA A 73 -11.04 15.88 1.17
C ALA A 73 -11.80 15.26 -0.01
N VAL A 74 -11.61 15.82 -1.19
CA VAL A 74 -12.22 15.38 -2.45
C VAL A 74 -11.12 14.88 -3.39
N ILE A 75 -11.27 13.65 -3.89
CA ILE A 75 -10.34 13.09 -4.87
C ILE A 75 -10.78 13.45 -6.28
N ARG A 76 -9.89 14.09 -7.05
CA ARG A 76 -10.08 14.41 -8.46
C ARG A 76 -9.17 13.55 -9.31
N ASN A 77 -9.71 13.04 -10.42
CA ASN A 77 -8.96 12.23 -11.39
C ASN A 77 -8.76 13.05 -12.67
N PHE A 78 -7.49 13.24 -13.06
CA PHE A 78 -7.08 14.00 -14.25
C PHE A 78 -6.56 13.09 -15.37
N GLY A 79 -6.95 11.82 -15.36
CA GLY A 79 -6.60 10.82 -16.37
C GLY A 79 -5.24 10.18 -16.13
N CYS A 80 -4.17 10.97 -16.04
CA CYS A 80 -2.81 10.46 -15.80
C CYS A 80 -2.41 10.45 -14.31
N HIS A 81 -3.10 11.20 -13.45
CA HIS A 81 -2.86 11.24 -12.01
C HIS A 81 -4.15 11.55 -11.24
N ARG A 82 -4.08 11.34 -9.93
CA ARG A 82 -5.12 11.73 -8.98
C ARG A 82 -4.57 12.80 -8.05
N GLU A 83 -5.43 13.76 -7.75
CA GLU A 83 -5.15 14.81 -6.78
C GLU A 83 -6.15 14.74 -5.64
N ILE A 84 -5.71 15.14 -4.46
CA ILE A 84 -6.55 15.34 -3.28
C ILE A 84 -6.76 16.83 -3.15
N HIS A 85 -8.01 17.28 -3.17
CA HIS A 85 -8.39 18.68 -3.01
C HIS A 85 -9.01 18.83 -1.62
N ILE A 86 -8.45 19.70 -0.79
CA ILE A 86 -8.97 19.97 0.55
C ILE A 86 -9.74 21.27 0.54
N TYR A 87 -10.99 21.22 0.99
CA TYR A 87 -11.89 22.35 1.09
C TYR A 87 -12.20 22.66 2.54
N GLU A 88 -12.35 23.93 2.89
CA GLU A 88 -13.06 24.35 4.10
C GLU A 88 -14.29 25.15 3.65
N GLY A 89 -15.48 24.59 3.87
CA GLY A 89 -16.70 25.06 3.24
C GLY A 89 -16.60 25.00 1.71
N ASP A 90 -16.92 26.11 1.05
CA ASP A 90 -16.84 26.24 -0.41
C ASP A 90 -15.46 26.68 -0.93
N GLN A 91 -14.47 26.85 -0.03
CA GLN A 91 -13.14 27.35 -0.40
C GLN A 91 -12.12 26.23 -0.53
N LEU A 92 -11.53 26.10 -1.71
CA LEU A 92 -10.36 25.25 -1.91
C LEU A 92 -9.16 25.84 -1.16
N LYS A 93 -8.63 25.11 -0.17
CA LYS A 93 -7.47 25.53 0.62
C LYS A 93 -6.17 25.00 0.05
N ILE A 94 -6.14 23.72 -0.31
CA ILE A 94 -4.92 23.09 -0.81
C ILE A 94 -5.21 21.98 -1.83
N ARG A 95 -4.25 21.75 -2.72
CA ARG A 95 -4.22 20.61 -3.63
C ARG A 95 -2.98 19.79 -3.34
N LEU A 96 -3.16 18.48 -3.27
CA LEU A 96 -2.11 17.53 -2.98
C LEU A 96 -2.03 16.49 -4.10
N SER A 97 -0.81 16.18 -4.52
CA SER A 97 -0.49 15.03 -5.36
C SER A 97 -0.49 13.77 -4.52
N PHE A 98 -1.03 12.67 -5.06
CA PHE A 98 -0.80 11.34 -4.52
C PHE A 98 0.03 10.51 -5.50
N PHE A 99 1.25 10.14 -5.11
CA PHE A 99 2.13 9.31 -5.93
C PHE A 99 2.90 8.31 -5.06
N ASN A 100 2.88 7.02 -5.42
CA ASN A 100 3.58 5.94 -4.72
C ASN A 100 3.35 5.92 -3.19
N GLY A 101 2.11 6.14 -2.74
CA GLY A 101 1.78 6.13 -1.31
C GLY A 101 2.21 7.38 -0.55
N ARG A 102 2.66 8.43 -1.25
CA ARG A 102 3.08 9.70 -0.66
C ARG A 102 2.18 10.83 -1.11
N VAL A 103 1.96 11.77 -0.20
CA VAL A 103 1.21 13.00 -0.41
C VAL A 103 2.19 14.16 -0.46
N SER A 104 2.03 15.07 -1.41
CA SER A 104 2.83 16.30 -1.51
C SER A 104 2.01 17.44 -2.10
N GLU A 105 2.29 18.67 -1.70
CA GLU A 105 1.62 19.86 -2.24
C GLU A 105 1.95 20.12 -3.72
N ILE A 106 1.03 20.73 -4.45
CA ILE A 106 1.19 21.16 -5.86
C ILE A 106 0.84 22.63 -6.05
#